data_AF-A0A7W1ICY8-F1
#
_entry.id   AF-A0A7W1ICY8-F1
#
_cell.length_a   1.000
_cell.length_b   1.000
_cell.length_c   1.000
_cell.angle_alpha   90.00
_cell.angle_beta   90.00
_cell.angle_gamma   90.00
#
_symmetry.space_group_name_H-M   'P 1'
#
loop_
_entity.id
_entity.type
_entity.pdbx_description
1 polymer ?
#
loop_
_entity_poly.entity_id
_entity_poly.type
_entity_poly.pdbx_seq_one_letter_code
_entity_poly.pdbx_strand_id
1 'polypeptide(L)'
;MLLLVSLGAVPAHAQDKELERSRTRLEEIRRERDRLQEQQRRLQGQVHEVGDELNIIERQRASTGRIVGEIERQIGGLSSQLDRSSAELILAQDNLAERRAVLDRRLAEIYKRGTLYTFQALLAAESFGDLLARYKYLYLTSRQDRALVGDVELLRNRVGGERRRILDVRDQLDRTREEREAEFAKYVDLARARARRLTELR
;
A
#
# COMPACT_ATOMS: atom_id res chain seq x y z
N MET A 1 -18.51 -47.95 105.49
CA MET A 1 -19.37 -48.63 104.51
C MET A 1 -20.12 -47.56 103.72
N LEU A 2 -20.15 -47.70 102.40
CA LEU A 2 -20.87 -46.90 101.37
C LEU A 2 -20.38 -45.48 100.98
N LEU A 3 -19.74 -45.47 99.80
CA LEU A 3 -19.94 -44.59 98.64
C LEU A 3 -21.06 -43.54 98.71
N LEU A 4 -20.75 -42.30 98.30
CA LEU A 4 -21.55 -41.58 97.30
C LEU A 4 -20.74 -40.47 96.61
N VAL A 5 -20.69 -40.59 95.28
CA VAL A 5 -20.12 -39.67 94.30
C VAL A 5 -20.87 -38.33 94.36
N SER A 6 -20.14 -37.21 94.37
CA SER A 6 -20.68 -35.93 93.88
C SER A 6 -19.76 -35.35 92.82
N LEU A 7 -20.35 -35.21 91.64
CA LEU A 7 -19.79 -34.66 90.42
C LEU A 7 -19.46 -33.18 90.64
N GLY A 8 -18.16 -32.84 90.64
CA GLY A 8 -17.72 -31.45 90.59
C GLY A 8 -18.06 -30.84 89.24
N ALA A 9 -19.06 -29.96 89.23
CA ALA A 9 -19.48 -29.18 88.07
C ALA A 9 -18.30 -28.36 87.51
N VAL A 10 -17.85 -28.73 86.31
CA VAL A 10 -17.00 -27.89 85.46
C VAL A 10 -17.80 -26.60 85.16
N PRO A 11 -17.22 -25.40 85.28
CA PRO A 11 -17.99 -24.16 85.25
C PRO A 11 -18.59 -23.92 83.86
N ALA A 12 -19.92 -24.00 83.75
CA ALA A 12 -20.69 -23.73 82.53
C ALA A 12 -20.39 -22.35 81.89
N HIS A 13 -19.93 -21.37 82.69
CA HIS A 13 -19.56 -20.03 82.22
C HIS A 13 -18.28 -19.98 81.35
N ALA A 14 -17.41 -21.00 81.41
CA ALA A 14 -16.22 -21.07 80.54
C ALA A 14 -16.57 -21.57 79.14
N GLN A 15 -17.52 -22.51 79.03
CA GLN A 15 -18.02 -23.07 77.77
C GLN A 15 -18.84 -22.04 76.98
N ASP A 16 -19.65 -21.21 77.63
CA ASP A 16 -20.41 -20.14 76.96
C ASP A 16 -19.51 -19.07 76.31
N LYS A 17 -18.43 -18.67 77.00
CA LYS A 17 -17.44 -17.72 76.44
C LYS A 17 -16.68 -18.29 75.24
N GLU A 18 -16.45 -19.59 75.21
CA GLU A 18 -15.78 -20.27 74.10
C GLU A 18 -16.70 -20.41 72.88
N LEU A 19 -17.98 -20.69 73.12
CA LEU A 19 -19.05 -20.69 72.11
C LEU A 19 -19.25 -19.30 71.49
N GLU A 20 -19.27 -18.23 72.29
CA GLU A 20 -19.32 -16.86 71.76
C GLU A 20 -18.11 -16.53 70.89
N ARG A 21 -16.88 -16.82 71.36
CA ARG A 21 -15.65 -16.61 70.57
C ARG A 21 -15.64 -17.43 69.28
N SER A 22 -16.24 -18.61 69.30
CA SER A 22 -16.40 -19.46 68.11
C SER A 22 -17.39 -18.84 67.14
N ARG A 23 -18.55 -18.35 67.60
CA ARG A 23 -19.54 -17.63 66.80
C ARG A 23 -18.96 -16.38 66.14
N THR A 24 -18.24 -15.55 66.89
CA THR A 24 -17.58 -14.34 66.36
C THR A 24 -16.56 -14.70 65.28
N ARG A 25 -15.71 -15.71 65.50
CA ARG A 25 -14.76 -16.20 64.47
C ARG A 25 -15.48 -16.69 63.22
N LEU A 26 -16.60 -17.40 63.39
CA LEU A 26 -17.37 -17.94 62.27
C LEU A 26 -18.03 -16.82 61.44
N GLU A 27 -18.46 -15.75 62.09
CA GLU A 27 -18.94 -14.55 61.41
C GLU A 27 -17.83 -13.80 60.66
N GLU A 28 -16.64 -13.67 61.25
CA GLU A 28 -15.47 -13.08 60.58
C GLU A 28 -15.09 -13.87 59.32
N ILE A 29 -15.01 -15.20 59.42
CA ILE A 29 -14.70 -16.08 58.29
C ILE A 29 -15.76 -15.95 57.19
N ARG A 30 -17.05 -15.84 57.54
CA ARG A 30 -18.13 -15.62 56.55
C ARG A 30 -17.96 -14.29 55.83
N ARG A 31 -17.67 -13.21 56.56
CA ARG A 31 -17.42 -11.89 55.97
C ARG A 31 -16.19 -11.91 55.06
N GLU A 32 -15.13 -12.60 55.46
CA GLU A 32 -13.92 -12.77 54.65
C GLU A 32 -14.22 -13.53 53.35
N ARG A 33 -14.93 -14.65 53.43
CA ARG A 33 -15.38 -15.40 52.25
C ARG A 33 -16.20 -14.53 51.30
N ASP A 34 -17.15 -13.76 51.83
CA ASP A 34 -18.03 -12.93 51.00
C ASP A 34 -17.23 -11.83 50.29
N ARG A 35 -16.25 -11.22 50.98
CA ARG A 35 -15.29 -10.27 50.36
C ARG A 35 -14.46 -10.94 49.26
N LEU A 36 -13.94 -12.14 49.51
CA LEU A 36 -13.15 -12.89 48.53
C LEU A 36 -13.99 -13.28 47.30
N GLN A 37 -15.25 -13.69 47.50
CA GLN A 37 -16.17 -13.97 46.39
C GLN A 37 -16.45 -12.72 45.55
N GLU A 38 -16.63 -11.57 46.19
CA GLU A 38 -16.82 -10.31 45.47
C GLU A 38 -15.57 -9.90 44.70
N GLN A 39 -14.37 -10.05 45.30
CA GLN A 39 -13.09 -9.82 44.63
C GLN A 39 -12.91 -10.76 43.43
N GLN A 40 -13.24 -12.05 43.57
CA GLN A 40 -13.20 -13.02 42.47
C GLN A 40 -14.11 -12.60 41.31
N ARG A 41 -15.35 -12.16 41.59
CA ARG A 41 -16.29 -11.70 40.54
C ARG A 41 -15.76 -10.46 39.82
N ARG A 42 -15.18 -9.50 40.54
CA ARG A 42 -14.56 -8.30 39.93
C ARG A 42 -13.39 -8.68 39.02
N LEU A 43 -12.50 -9.57 39.48
CA LEU A 43 -11.37 -10.05 38.68
C LEU A 43 -11.84 -10.80 37.42
N GLN A 44 -12.88 -11.63 37.52
CA GLN A 44 -13.46 -12.31 36.35
C GLN A 44 -14.03 -11.31 35.33
N GLY A 45 -14.72 -10.26 35.79
CA GLY A 45 -15.21 -9.19 34.92
C GLY A 45 -14.07 -8.47 34.20
N GLN A 46 -13.01 -8.11 34.91
CA GLN A 46 -11.82 -7.47 34.33
C GLN A 46 -11.13 -8.36 33.28
N VAL A 47 -10.99 -9.66 33.55
CA VAL A 47 -10.40 -10.60 32.59
C VAL A 47 -11.25 -10.70 31.32
N HIS A 48 -12.58 -10.69 31.46
CA HIS A 48 -13.48 -10.73 30.30
C HIS A 48 -13.37 -9.46 29.45
N GLU A 49 -13.41 -8.29 30.08
CA GLU A 49 -13.26 -6.99 29.41
C GLU A 49 -11.93 -6.88 28.66
N VAL A 50 -10.80 -7.25 29.30
CA VAL A 50 -9.50 -7.25 28.63
C VAL A 50 -9.45 -8.28 27.51
N GLY A 51 -10.09 -9.44 27.67
CA GLY A 51 -10.22 -10.44 26.61
C GLY A 51 -10.93 -9.89 25.37
N ASP A 52 -12.02 -9.14 25.56
CA ASP A 52 -12.75 -8.50 24.48
C ASP A 52 -11.93 -7.40 23.80
N GLU A 53 -11.24 -6.56 24.57
CA GLU A 53 -10.30 -5.56 24.03
C GLU A 53 -9.20 -6.21 23.18
N LEU A 54 -8.58 -7.28 23.67
CA LEU A 54 -7.54 -8.03 22.94
C LEU A 54 -8.08 -8.61 21.63
N ASN A 55 -9.30 -9.15 21.64
CA ASN A 55 -9.96 -9.67 20.44
C ASN A 55 -10.26 -8.57 19.42
N ILE A 56 -10.59 -7.36 19.86
CA ILE A 56 -10.77 -6.19 18.98
C ILE A 56 -9.42 -5.77 18.37
N ILE A 57 -8.37 -5.64 19.19
CA ILE A 57 -7.02 -5.27 18.73
C ILE A 57 -6.48 -6.28 17.72
N GLU A 58 -6.65 -7.58 17.95
CA GLU A 58 -6.17 -8.61 17.02
C GLU A 58 -6.93 -8.55 15.68
N ARG A 59 -8.25 -8.34 15.71
CA ARG A 59 -9.05 -8.14 14.48
C ARG A 59 -8.62 -6.90 13.71
N GLN A 60 -8.38 -5.79 14.40
CA GLN A 60 -7.86 -4.56 13.78
C GLN A 60 -6.48 -4.80 13.18
N ARG A 61 -5.59 -5.49 13.89
CA ARG A 61 -4.23 -5.79 13.41
C ARG A 61 -4.25 -6.69 12.18
N ALA A 62 -5.08 -7.74 12.19
CA ALA A 62 -5.26 -8.63 11.04
C ALA A 62 -5.85 -7.89 9.82
N SER A 63 -6.80 -6.97 10.05
CA SER A 63 -7.33 -6.12 8.98
C SER A 63 -6.28 -5.18 8.41
N THR A 64 -5.51 -4.51 9.27
CA THR A 64 -4.43 -3.59 8.87
C THR A 64 -3.33 -4.34 8.11
N GLY A 65 -2.96 -5.54 8.54
CA GLY A 65 -1.99 -6.39 7.84
C GLY A 65 -2.46 -6.76 6.43
N ARG A 66 -3.76 -7.04 6.23
CA ARG A 66 -4.32 -7.27 4.89
C ARG A 66 -4.28 -6.02 4.01
N ILE A 67 -4.52 -4.84 4.58
CA ILE A 67 -4.41 -3.55 3.87
C ILE A 67 -2.96 -3.34 3.41
N VAL A 68 -1.99 -3.48 4.32
CA VAL A 68 -0.56 -3.36 3.97
C VAL A 68 -0.18 -4.33 2.83
N GLY A 69 -0.62 -5.59 2.91
CA GLY A 69 -0.33 -6.58 1.86
C GLY A 69 -1.03 -6.32 0.52
N GLU A 70 -2.17 -5.60 0.50
CA GLU A 70 -2.77 -5.11 -0.75
C GLU A 70 -1.95 -3.95 -1.32
N ILE A 71 -1.57 -2.98 -0.48
CA ILE A 71 -0.74 -1.85 -0.88
C ILE A 71 0.61 -2.32 -1.45
N GLU A 72 1.25 -3.32 -0.84
CA GLU A 72 2.50 -3.90 -1.38
C GLU A 72 2.31 -4.53 -2.77
N ARG A 73 1.17 -5.21 -3.00
CA ARG A 73 0.84 -5.73 -4.34
C ARG A 73 0.64 -4.61 -5.35
N GLN A 74 -0.01 -3.51 -4.96
CA GLN A 74 -0.18 -2.33 -5.80
C GLN A 74 1.17 -1.67 -6.14
N ILE A 75 2.07 -1.52 -5.16
CA ILE A 75 3.44 -1.03 -5.36
C ILE A 75 4.18 -1.90 -6.38
N GLY A 76 4.07 -3.23 -6.26
CA GLY A 76 4.64 -4.17 -7.23
C GLY A 76 4.09 -3.95 -8.64
N GLY A 77 2.77 -3.84 -8.78
CA GLY A 77 2.12 -3.59 -10.07
C GLY A 77 2.54 -2.26 -10.71
N LEU A 78 2.57 -1.18 -9.93
CA LEU A 78 3.02 0.14 -10.38
C LEU A 78 4.50 0.13 -10.78
N SER A 79 5.36 -0.57 -10.03
CA SER A 79 6.78 -0.71 -10.38
C SER A 79 6.96 -1.45 -11.71
N SER A 80 6.25 -2.57 -11.91
CA SER A 80 6.28 -3.29 -13.20
C SER A 80 5.67 -2.50 -14.35
N GLN A 81 4.70 -1.62 -14.09
CA GLN A 81 4.20 -0.69 -15.10
C GLN A 81 5.25 0.36 -15.46
N LEU A 82 5.94 0.92 -14.47
CA LEU A 82 7.02 1.89 -14.67
C LEU A 82 8.17 1.32 -15.51
N ASP A 83 8.57 0.07 -15.24
CA ASP A 83 9.62 -0.61 -16.01
C ASP A 83 9.22 -0.79 -17.48
N ARG A 84 7.98 -1.23 -17.73
CA ARG A 84 7.42 -1.38 -19.09
C ARG A 84 7.38 -0.04 -19.82
N SER A 85 6.82 1.00 -19.21
CA SER A 85 6.77 2.34 -19.81
C SER A 85 8.16 2.92 -20.07
N SER A 86 9.15 2.62 -19.21
CA SER A 86 10.53 3.04 -19.43
C SER A 86 11.16 2.36 -20.64
N ALA A 87 10.93 1.06 -20.82
CA ALA A 87 11.38 0.33 -22.01
C ALA A 87 10.70 0.85 -23.30
N GLU A 88 9.39 1.08 -23.25
CA GLU A 88 8.63 1.67 -24.37
C GLU A 88 9.12 3.08 -24.72
N LEU A 89 9.47 3.89 -23.71
CA LEU A 89 10.04 5.22 -23.92
C LEU A 89 11.39 5.14 -24.65
N ILE A 90 12.29 4.23 -24.24
CA ILE A 90 13.59 4.05 -24.90
C ILE A 90 13.38 3.69 -26.38
N LEU A 91 12.54 2.70 -26.66
CA LEU A 91 12.22 2.31 -28.04
C LEU A 91 11.61 3.47 -28.84
N ALA A 92 10.72 4.26 -28.24
CA ALA A 92 10.12 5.41 -28.90
C ALA A 92 11.15 6.52 -29.17
N GLN A 93 12.11 6.72 -28.27
CA GLN A 93 13.20 7.70 -28.43
C GLN A 93 14.16 7.27 -29.54
N ASP A 94 14.51 5.99 -29.62
CA ASP A 94 15.39 5.46 -30.67
C ASP A 94 14.74 5.60 -32.05
N ASN A 95 13.47 5.19 -32.18
CA ASN A 95 12.70 5.37 -33.41
C ASN A 95 12.61 6.86 -33.82
N LEU A 96 12.39 7.75 -32.84
CA LEU A 96 12.36 9.19 -33.10
C LEU A 96 13.71 9.72 -33.58
N ALA A 97 14.81 9.27 -32.98
CA ALA A 97 16.16 9.67 -33.38
C ALA A 97 16.48 9.23 -34.81
N GLU A 98 16.17 7.97 -35.14
CA GLU A 98 16.35 7.43 -36.49
C GLU A 98 15.55 8.21 -37.53
N ARG A 99 14.24 8.42 -37.28
CA ARG A 99 13.37 9.13 -38.23
C ARG A 99 13.75 10.60 -38.37
N ARG A 100 14.22 11.24 -37.30
CA ARG A 100 14.76 12.61 -37.37
C ARG A 100 16.02 12.68 -38.22
N ALA A 101 16.95 11.74 -38.08
CA ALA A 101 18.15 11.72 -38.90
C ALA A 101 17.84 11.59 -40.40
N VAL A 102 16.83 10.76 -40.76
CA VAL A 102 16.34 10.66 -42.14
C VAL A 102 15.73 11.99 -42.61
N LEU A 103 14.91 12.64 -41.77
CA LEU A 103 14.31 13.93 -42.07
C LEU A 103 15.38 15.03 -42.24
N ASP A 104 16.38 15.09 -41.36
CA ASP A 104 17.45 16.10 -41.41
C ASP A 104 18.26 15.97 -42.70
N ARG A 105 18.62 14.74 -43.09
CA ARG A 105 19.27 14.49 -44.38
C ARG A 105 18.39 14.95 -45.53
N ARG A 106 17.09 14.65 -45.47
CA ARG A 106 16.14 15.01 -46.53
C ARG A 106 15.98 16.52 -46.66
N LEU A 107 15.89 17.23 -45.55
CA LEU A 107 15.83 18.69 -45.51
C LEU A 107 17.11 19.31 -46.09
N ALA A 108 18.28 18.76 -45.77
CA ALA A 108 19.55 19.21 -46.34
C ALA A 108 19.60 18.98 -47.87
N GLU A 109 19.09 17.85 -48.38
CA GLU A 109 18.99 17.59 -49.81
C GLU A 109 18.04 18.59 -50.51
N ILE A 110 16.87 18.87 -49.92
CA ILE A 110 15.91 19.85 -50.45
C ILE A 110 16.54 21.25 -50.46
N TYR A 111 17.21 21.64 -49.38
CA TYR A 111 17.88 22.93 -49.27
C TYR A 111 18.97 23.11 -50.33
N LYS A 112 19.83 22.10 -50.53
CA LYS A 112 20.91 22.12 -51.54
C LYS A 112 20.39 22.22 -52.98
N ARG A 113 19.20 21.67 -53.26
CA ARG A 113 18.58 21.73 -54.60
C ARG A 113 18.06 23.14 -54.93
N GLY A 114 17.73 23.95 -53.93
CA GLY A 114 17.21 25.30 -54.11
C GLY A 114 15.74 25.35 -54.52
N THR A 115 15.13 26.53 -54.40
CA THR A 115 13.69 26.74 -54.57
C THR A 115 13.18 26.51 -56.00
N LEU A 116 14.06 26.64 -57.01
CA LEU A 116 13.71 26.49 -58.42
C LEU A 116 13.86 25.07 -58.96
N TYR A 117 14.38 24.13 -58.17
CA TYR A 117 14.68 22.77 -58.62
C TYR A 117 13.49 22.06 -59.28
N THR A 118 12.30 22.18 -58.70
CA THR A 118 11.08 21.56 -59.25
C THR A 118 10.78 22.08 -60.65
N PHE A 119 10.90 23.39 -60.88
CA PHE A 119 10.68 24.00 -62.19
C PHE A 119 11.79 23.59 -63.18
N GLN A 120 13.05 23.64 -62.75
CA GLN A 120 14.19 23.22 -63.57
C GLN A 120 14.07 21.75 -64.00
N ALA A 121 13.68 20.85 -63.09
CA ALA A 121 13.52 19.43 -63.38
C ALA A 121 12.41 19.15 -64.41
N LEU A 122 11.31 19.91 -64.35
CA LEU A 122 10.19 19.78 -65.29
C LEU A 122 10.51 20.41 -66.66
N LEU A 123 11.15 21.59 -66.69
CA LEU A 123 11.53 22.27 -67.94
C LEU A 123 12.64 21.55 -68.70
N ALA A 124 13.46 20.76 -68.02
CA ALA A 124 14.50 19.92 -68.62
C ALA A 124 13.96 18.59 -69.20
N ALA A 125 12.65 18.44 -69.36
CA ALA A 125 12.05 17.24 -69.97
C ALA A 125 12.21 17.25 -71.50
N GLU A 126 12.60 16.11 -72.08
CA GLU A 126 12.86 16.00 -73.53
C GLU A 126 11.61 15.64 -74.34
N SER A 127 10.56 15.16 -73.67
CA SER A 127 9.28 14.81 -74.28
C SER A 127 8.12 14.95 -73.30
N PHE A 128 6.88 14.92 -73.81
CA PHE A 128 5.69 14.94 -72.96
C PHE A 128 5.62 13.72 -72.01
N GLY A 129 6.05 12.54 -72.47
CA GLY A 129 6.12 11.34 -71.63
C GLY A 129 7.12 11.48 -70.49
N ASP A 130 8.30 12.06 -70.77
CA ASP A 130 9.33 12.35 -69.76
C ASP A 130 8.82 13.40 -68.74
N LEU A 131 8.15 14.45 -69.21
CA LEU A 131 7.52 15.46 -68.34
C LEU A 131 6.53 14.81 -67.36
N LEU A 132 5.64 13.95 -67.84
CA LEU A 132 4.64 13.26 -67.00
C LEU A 132 5.31 12.35 -65.96
N ALA A 133 6.37 11.62 -66.36
CA ALA A 133 7.12 10.76 -65.44
C ALA A 133 7.80 11.57 -64.34
N ARG A 134 8.46 12.69 -64.68
CA ARG A 134 9.12 13.58 -63.71
C ARG A 134 8.12 14.25 -62.77
N TYR A 135 6.97 14.71 -63.28
CA TYR A 135 5.88 15.23 -62.46
C TYR A 135 5.41 14.19 -61.44
N LYS A 136 5.13 12.96 -61.90
CA LYS A 136 4.72 11.86 -61.02
C LYS A 136 5.77 11.57 -59.96
N TYR A 137 7.05 11.54 -60.32
CA TYR A 137 8.16 11.34 -59.38
C TYR A 137 8.18 12.42 -58.30
N LEU A 138 8.18 13.71 -58.69
CA LEU A 138 8.19 14.84 -57.77
C LEU A 138 6.97 14.83 -56.84
N TYR A 139 5.80 14.46 -57.36
CA TYR A 139 4.58 14.31 -56.57
C TYR A 139 4.72 13.20 -55.51
N LEU A 140 5.17 12.01 -55.89
CA LEU A 140 5.35 10.89 -54.97
C LEU A 140 6.39 11.21 -53.88
N THR A 141 7.49 11.85 -54.27
CA THR A 141 8.53 12.30 -53.34
C THR A 141 7.99 13.36 -52.37
N SER A 142 7.26 14.38 -52.85
CA SER A 142 6.63 15.38 -51.97
C SER A 142 5.64 14.75 -50.98
N ARG A 143 4.91 13.72 -51.41
CA ARG A 143 4.00 12.98 -50.54
C ARG A 143 4.75 12.20 -49.46
N GLN A 144 5.85 11.55 -49.83
CA GLN A 144 6.72 10.83 -48.88
C GLN A 144 7.38 11.77 -47.87
N ASP A 145 7.85 12.94 -48.32
CA ASP A 145 8.46 13.95 -47.45
C ASP A 145 7.45 14.46 -46.40
N ARG A 146 6.20 14.71 -46.82
CA ARG A 146 5.11 15.08 -45.90
C ARG A 146 4.77 13.97 -44.91
N ALA A 147 4.74 12.72 -45.37
CA ALA A 147 4.51 11.57 -44.50
C ALA A 147 5.63 11.44 -43.45
N LEU A 148 6.89 11.63 -43.84
CA LEU A 148 8.03 11.58 -42.93
C LEU A 148 7.95 12.64 -41.82
N VAL A 149 7.53 13.87 -42.15
CA VAL A 149 7.29 14.92 -41.14
C VAL A 149 6.20 14.47 -40.16
N GLY A 150 5.07 13.97 -40.67
CA GLY A 150 3.99 13.45 -39.83
C GLY A 150 4.44 12.31 -38.91
N ASP A 151 5.23 11.37 -39.40
CA ASP A 151 5.79 10.27 -38.60
C ASP A 151 6.68 10.79 -37.45
N VAL A 152 7.54 11.77 -37.72
CA VAL A 152 8.41 12.39 -36.72
C VAL A 152 7.58 13.14 -35.66
N GLU A 153 6.51 13.84 -36.06
CA GLU A 153 5.60 14.51 -35.13
C GLU A 153 4.85 13.51 -34.24
N LEU A 154 4.33 12.43 -34.81
CA LEU A 154 3.65 11.36 -34.08
C LEU A 154 4.60 10.71 -33.06
N LEU A 155 5.82 10.38 -33.47
CA LEU A 155 6.84 9.81 -32.57
C LEU A 155 7.22 10.79 -31.46
N ARG A 156 7.39 12.08 -31.77
CA ARG A 156 7.66 13.12 -30.78
C ARG A 156 6.53 13.21 -29.74
N ASN A 157 5.27 13.18 -30.19
CA ASN A 157 4.11 13.22 -29.32
C ASN A 157 4.01 11.96 -28.46
N ARG A 158 4.31 10.78 -29.01
CA ARG A 158 4.39 9.52 -28.25
C ARG A 158 5.45 9.60 -27.14
N VAL A 159 6.67 10.01 -27.46
CA VAL A 159 7.75 10.20 -26.46
C VAL A 159 7.31 11.17 -25.35
N GLY A 160 6.67 12.29 -25.72
CA GLY A 160 6.14 13.24 -24.73
C GLY A 160 5.03 12.63 -23.86
N GLY A 161 4.17 11.79 -24.44
CA GLY A 161 3.13 11.05 -23.74
C GLY A 161 3.69 10.04 -22.74
N GLU A 162 4.64 9.20 -23.16
CA GLU A 162 5.27 8.20 -22.29
C GLU A 162 6.01 8.85 -21.11
N ARG A 163 6.71 9.97 -21.35
CA ARG A 163 7.35 10.72 -20.26
C ARG A 163 6.35 11.20 -19.21
N ARG A 164 5.20 11.73 -19.63
CA ARG A 164 4.14 12.14 -18.69
C ARG A 164 3.58 10.95 -17.91
N ARG A 165 3.28 9.83 -18.59
CA ARG A 165 2.82 8.61 -17.91
C ARG A 165 3.81 8.11 -16.87
N ILE A 166 5.10 8.12 -17.18
CA ILE A 166 6.15 7.74 -16.22
C ILE A 166 6.13 8.64 -14.98
N LEU A 167 5.96 9.96 -15.17
CA LEU A 167 5.84 10.90 -14.05
C LEU A 167 4.59 10.60 -13.21
N ASP A 168 3.44 10.43 -13.86
CA ASP A 168 2.18 10.11 -13.19
C ASP A 168 2.27 8.81 -12.36
N VAL A 169 2.88 7.76 -12.94
CA VAL A 169 3.07 6.47 -12.25
C VAL A 169 4.05 6.59 -11.09
N ARG A 170 5.11 7.42 -11.22
CA ARG A 170 6.04 7.69 -10.11
C ARG A 170 5.35 8.41 -8.97
N ASP A 171 4.58 9.46 -9.27
CA ASP A 171 3.83 10.21 -8.26
C ASP A 171 2.81 9.30 -7.54
N GLN A 172 2.14 8.40 -8.27
CA GLN A 172 1.27 7.39 -7.67
C GLN A 172 2.05 6.42 -6.78
N LEU A 173 3.19 5.90 -7.26
CA LEU A 173 4.04 4.99 -6.52
C LEU A 173 4.53 5.60 -5.20
N ASP A 174 4.94 6.87 -5.21
CA ASP A 174 5.40 7.57 -4.03
C ASP A 174 4.27 7.76 -3.01
N ARG A 175 3.08 8.19 -3.44
CA ARG A 175 1.90 8.26 -2.57
C ARG A 175 1.50 6.91 -1.98
N THR A 176 1.53 5.85 -2.78
CA THR A 176 1.21 4.49 -2.32
C THR A 176 2.26 3.98 -1.31
N ARG A 177 3.53 4.37 -1.46
CA ARG A 177 4.58 4.07 -0.48
C ARG A 177 4.39 4.82 0.84
N GLU A 178 4.01 6.09 0.79
CA GLU A 178 3.66 6.87 1.98
C GLU A 178 2.46 6.26 2.72
N GLU A 179 1.42 5.86 1.98
CA GLU A 179 0.26 5.16 2.54
C GLU A 179 0.67 3.83 3.20
N ARG A 180 1.56 3.07 2.54
CA ARG A 180 2.11 1.81 3.11
C ARG A 180 2.79 2.07 4.45
N GLU A 181 3.62 3.11 4.54
CA GLU A 181 4.34 3.44 5.77
C GLU A 181 3.37 3.84 6.89
N ALA A 182 2.35 4.64 6.57
CA ALA A 182 1.32 5.03 7.53
C ALA A 182 0.52 3.81 8.05
N GLU A 183 0.10 2.90 7.17
CA GLU A 183 -0.63 1.68 7.56
C GLU A 183 0.27 0.69 8.31
N PHE A 184 1.55 0.59 7.94
CA PHE A 184 2.51 -0.24 8.66
C PHE A 184 2.79 0.30 10.08
N ALA A 185 2.89 1.62 10.24
CA ALA A 185 3.03 2.24 11.56
C ALA A 185 1.81 1.91 12.46
N LYS A 186 0.58 2.01 11.93
CA LYS A 186 -0.64 1.59 12.64
C LYS A 186 -0.58 0.11 13.03
N TYR A 187 -0.14 -0.76 12.13
CA TYR A 187 0.02 -2.19 12.42
C TYR A 187 0.97 -2.44 13.59
N VAL A 188 2.11 -1.75 13.63
CA VAL A 188 3.11 -1.84 14.71
C VAL A 188 2.53 -1.31 16.03
N ASP A 189 1.80 -0.21 16.00
CA ASP A 189 1.19 0.36 17.21
C ASP A 189 0.11 -0.56 17.80
N LEU A 190 -0.68 -1.24 16.97
CA LEU A 190 -1.61 -2.28 17.43
C LEU A 190 -0.87 -3.46 18.07
N ALA A 191 0.27 -3.88 17.52
CA ALA A 191 1.10 -4.92 18.11
C ALA A 191 1.65 -4.50 19.48
N ARG A 192 2.09 -3.23 19.62
CA ARG A 192 2.54 -2.66 20.90
C ARG A 192 1.41 -2.54 21.92
N ALA A 193 0.23 -2.09 21.50
CA ALA A 193 -0.95 -1.97 22.35
C ALA A 193 -1.34 -3.33 22.94
N ARG A 194 -1.35 -4.38 22.09
CA ARG A 194 -1.57 -5.77 22.54
C ARG A 194 -0.54 -6.20 23.57
N ALA A 195 0.75 -5.94 23.34
CA ALA A 195 1.81 -6.32 24.26
C ALA A 195 1.65 -5.64 25.63
N ARG A 196 1.30 -4.34 25.65
CA ARG A 196 1.03 -3.59 26.89
C ARG A 196 -0.16 -4.18 27.67
N ARG A 197 -1.26 -4.47 26.98
CA ARG A 197 -2.44 -5.09 27.62
C ARG A 197 -2.14 -6.46 28.23
N LEU A 198 -1.30 -7.26 27.57
CA LEU A 198 -0.87 -8.56 28.13
C LEU A 198 0.04 -8.41 29.35
N THR A 199 0.83 -7.35 29.45
CA THR A 199 1.65 -7.08 30.64
C THR A 199 0.83 -6.56 31.82
N GLU A 200 -0.24 -5.81 31.58
CA GLU A 200 -1.16 -5.33 32.64
C GLU A 200 -1.96 -6.45 33.30
N LEU A 201 -2.09 -7.61 32.64
CA LEU A 201 -2.76 -8.81 33.16
C LEU A 201 -1.87 -9.72 34.02
N ARG A 202 -0.55 -9.49 34.06
CA ARG A 202 0.41 -10.29 34.84
C ARG A 202 0.68 -9.65 36.20
#